data_AF-A0A1F5AHQ8-F1
#
_entry.id   AF-A0A1F5AHQ8-F1
#
_cell.length_a   1.000
_cell.length_b   1.000
_cell.length_c   1.000
_cell.angle_alpha   90.00
_cell.angle_beta   90.00
_cell.angle_gamma   90.00
#
_symmetry.space_group_name_H-M   'P 1'
#
loop_
_entity.id
_entity.type
_entity.pdbx_description
1 polymer ?
#
loop_
_entity_poly.entity_id
_entity_poly.type
_entity_poly.pdbx_seq_one_letter_code
_entity_poly.pdbx_strand_id
1 'polypeptide(L)'
;MVVIFCFFLFPPGVLGAKATLTVRIWLFQGTAIQGQPGLGQTEVLPVSSTPEFAELVTLASAPDDEFKAAMIGALLDRENLRTIDDLFLFKQTQREDLPFSGKVFLGRQVAFRVGLSHKIIAPARAVLRVVFSRTKDGVIRPEKDDRTMLRKAYEASLDDDKMALIVDQALEIEFDDPVIVAVPYGDRSYFMIVKLTAGEPEPKRKTSPTVKLPPMSNLVPAPRPVDKVLPSYPDGLRRRAVRGDVGLRIAIDDKGLVQMVQVLSPLHPYLDYAASQALWQWRFEPVLQKGNPVRAAFEYVFTFSPEAYADEITAVEELPATADTDAGKELDEILGACATYCRKLREAALFYICEETIREITHGLVSSDRLAELSLKPRDTTTQVNESPDGQMTGWIVEPAEIVDRRRAERIGYSCDYQMIRRFGEIEERRIVLKANGRKITDRIELLEESRYASLSPIVSALGFLDEDRQPLFRYRIVKEDKLSGRDALIIEAGPKLGDADGVRSARAWLEKGSGRILKCEIEGVPLEGYDDILGEAVLLNIRPYFMRTYEYRMENNGMLLPDRTAVRIEYPSLMRNRRETKSKIDIAYKDFRFFTVETGHDIKEER
;
A
#
# COMPACT_ATOMS: atom_id res chain seq x y z
N MET A 1 -9.77 5.73 68.52
CA MET A 1 -9.05 4.53 68.06
C MET A 1 -9.65 4.16 66.71
N VAL A 2 -9.05 4.69 65.64
CA VAL A 2 -9.57 4.63 64.27
C VAL A 2 -8.66 3.67 63.50
N VAL A 3 -9.23 2.58 62.99
CA VAL A 3 -8.54 1.63 62.12
C VAL A 3 -8.88 2.03 60.68
N ILE A 4 -7.88 2.59 59.99
CA ILE A 4 -7.92 2.96 58.57
C ILE A 4 -7.54 1.69 57.78
N PHE A 5 -8.46 1.18 56.97
CA PHE A 5 -8.12 0.23 55.91
C PHE A 5 -7.72 1.03 54.66
N CYS A 6 -6.42 1.11 54.40
CA CYS A 6 -5.89 1.58 53.11
C CYS A 6 -6.21 0.54 52.02
N PHE A 7 -7.02 0.93 51.05
CA PHE A 7 -7.09 0.25 49.75
C PHE A 7 -5.77 0.49 49.03
N PHE A 8 -4.93 -0.54 48.93
CA PHE A 8 -3.84 -0.56 47.95
C PHE A 8 -4.45 -0.76 46.57
N LEU A 9 -4.28 0.24 45.70
CA LEU A 9 -4.37 0.09 44.25
C LEU A 9 -3.34 -0.96 43.81
N PHE A 10 -3.81 -2.10 43.30
CA PHE A 10 -2.97 -3.00 42.51
C PHE A 10 -2.79 -2.38 41.12
N PRO A 11 -1.55 -2.31 40.57
CA PRO A 11 -1.36 -2.01 39.15
C PRO A 11 -1.91 -3.18 38.29
N PRO A 12 -2.44 -2.92 37.09
CA PRO A 12 -2.92 -3.97 36.22
C PRO A 12 -1.72 -4.67 35.56
N GLY A 13 -1.47 -5.91 35.94
CA GLY A 13 -0.49 -6.73 35.24
C GLY A 13 -0.36 -8.12 35.86
N VAL A 14 -0.50 -9.14 34.99
CA VAL A 14 -0.15 -10.57 35.17
C VAL A 14 -1.30 -11.38 35.81
N LEU A 15 -2.02 -12.32 35.16
CA LEU A 15 -1.72 -13.30 34.09
C LEU A 15 -3.00 -13.67 33.30
N GLY A 16 -2.89 -13.90 31.97
CA GLY A 16 -3.94 -14.59 31.21
C GLY A 16 -3.73 -14.78 29.71
N ALA A 17 -3.24 -13.76 28.98
CA ALA A 17 -3.00 -13.85 27.54
C ALA A 17 -1.54 -13.48 27.20
N LYS A 18 -0.91 -14.25 26.31
CA LYS A 18 0.45 -13.95 25.82
C LYS A 18 0.38 -12.70 24.93
N ALA A 19 1.17 -11.68 25.20
CA ALA A 19 1.16 -10.44 24.41
C ALA A 19 1.71 -10.70 22.99
N THR A 20 1.42 -9.81 22.05
CA THR A 20 2.14 -9.80 20.78
C THR A 20 3.19 -8.69 20.84
N LEU A 21 4.44 -9.08 20.60
CA LEU A 21 5.56 -8.17 20.54
C LEU A 21 5.75 -7.74 19.08
N THR A 22 5.80 -6.43 18.85
CA THR A 22 6.20 -5.86 17.57
C THR A 22 7.55 -5.20 17.72
N VAL A 23 8.54 -5.71 16.98
CA VAL A 23 9.85 -5.07 16.83
C VAL A 23 9.81 -4.24 15.54
N ARG A 24 10.10 -2.95 15.67
CA ARG A 24 10.40 -2.04 14.57
C ARG A 24 11.88 -1.70 14.62
N ILE A 25 12.57 -1.82 13.49
CA ILE A 25 13.97 -1.44 13.34
C ILE A 25 14.10 -0.52 12.13
N TRP A 26 14.48 0.73 12.37
CA TRP A 26 14.92 1.62 11.31
C TRP A 26 16.43 1.54 11.21
N LEU A 27 16.95 1.45 9.99
CA LEU A 27 18.38 1.49 9.75
C LEU A 27 18.75 2.66 8.86
N PHE A 28 19.64 3.50 9.37
CA PHE A 28 20.23 4.59 8.62
C PHE A 28 21.72 4.40 8.45
N GLN A 29 22.25 5.04 7.42
CA GLN A 29 23.68 5.14 7.17
C GLN A 29 24.07 6.61 7.06
N GLY A 30 24.92 7.07 7.98
CA GLY A 30 25.49 8.40 7.94
C GLY A 30 26.80 8.45 7.18
N THR A 31 27.04 9.57 6.48
CA THR A 31 28.36 9.93 5.97
C THR A 31 28.94 11.09 6.78
N ALA A 32 30.13 10.90 7.34
CA ALA A 32 30.81 11.93 8.11
C ALA A 32 31.27 13.08 7.21
N ILE A 33 31.35 14.29 7.77
CA ILE A 33 31.94 15.45 7.10
C ILE A 33 33.45 15.23 6.93
N GLN A 34 33.96 15.49 5.73
CA GLN A 34 35.36 15.26 5.37
C GLN A 34 36.31 16.03 6.30
N GLY A 35 37.20 15.31 7.00
CA GLY A 35 38.17 15.89 7.92
C GLY A 35 37.76 15.90 9.40
N GLN A 36 36.56 15.43 9.74
CA GLN A 36 36.16 15.19 11.13
C GLN A 36 36.19 13.69 11.47
N PRO A 37 36.54 13.34 12.72
CA PRO A 37 36.45 11.96 13.17
C PRO A 37 34.97 11.52 13.21
N GLY A 38 34.66 10.37 12.62
CA GLY A 38 33.36 9.71 12.78
C GLY A 38 33.23 9.03 14.14
N LEU A 39 32.18 8.22 14.32
CA LEU A 39 31.98 7.42 15.53
C LEU A 39 33.22 6.57 15.85
N GLY A 40 33.71 6.67 17.08
CA GLY A 40 34.93 5.96 17.51
C GLY A 40 34.66 4.52 17.99
N GLN A 41 33.48 4.28 18.54
CA GLN A 41 33.05 2.98 19.07
C GLN A 41 31.53 2.84 18.96
N THR A 42 31.03 1.62 19.17
CA THR A 42 29.59 1.37 19.23
C THR A 42 28.98 2.01 20.48
N GLU A 43 27.90 2.76 20.31
CA GLU A 43 27.14 3.38 21.39
C GLU A 43 25.70 2.85 21.40
N VAL A 44 25.16 2.63 22.59
CA VAL A 44 23.75 2.27 22.81
C VAL A 44 23.12 3.43 23.58
N LEU A 45 22.17 4.10 22.94
CA LEU A 45 21.58 5.36 23.38
C LEU A 45 20.07 5.16 23.55
N PRO A 46 19.58 4.88 24.78
CA PRO A 46 18.14 4.83 25.02
C PRO A 46 17.56 6.24 24.91
N VAL A 47 16.51 6.40 24.11
CA VAL A 47 15.95 7.71 23.77
C VAL A 47 15.48 8.46 25.01
N SER A 48 14.80 7.78 25.93
CA SER A 48 14.32 8.35 27.21
C SER A 48 15.40 8.93 28.14
N SER A 49 16.65 8.45 28.03
CA SER A 49 17.75 8.81 28.94
C SER A 49 18.85 9.63 28.27
N THR A 50 18.65 9.98 26.99
CA THR A 50 19.62 10.73 26.20
C THR A 50 19.08 12.15 25.96
N PRO A 51 19.64 13.19 26.61
CA PRO A 51 19.09 14.55 26.58
C PRO A 51 18.92 15.13 25.18
N GLU A 52 19.80 14.77 24.24
CA GLU A 52 19.76 15.23 22.85
C GLU A 52 18.57 14.65 22.05
N PHE A 53 17.91 13.61 22.58
CA PHE A 53 16.72 12.98 21.98
C PHE A 53 15.43 13.28 22.76
N ALA A 54 15.44 14.29 23.65
CA ALA A 54 14.29 14.62 24.49
C ALA A 54 13.00 14.87 23.68
N GLU A 55 13.10 15.47 22.49
CA GLU A 55 11.95 15.68 21.61
C GLU A 55 11.38 14.36 21.07
N LEU A 56 12.22 13.35 20.83
CA LEU A 56 11.80 12.04 20.34
C LEU A 56 11.02 11.24 21.38
N VAL A 57 11.22 11.51 22.68
CA VAL A 57 10.45 10.89 23.77
C VAL A 57 8.96 11.25 23.64
N THR A 58 8.66 12.49 23.28
CA THR A 58 7.27 12.97 23.11
C THR A 58 6.61 12.42 21.85
N LEU A 59 7.41 12.03 20.85
CA LEU A 59 6.98 11.49 19.58
C LEU A 59 7.03 9.96 19.55
N ALA A 60 7.41 9.29 20.64
CA ALA A 60 7.58 7.84 20.67
C ALA A 60 6.29 7.09 20.31
N SER A 61 5.11 7.67 20.53
CA SER A 61 3.80 7.12 20.15
C SER A 61 3.21 7.72 18.85
N ALA A 62 3.92 8.63 18.18
CA ALA A 62 3.47 9.26 16.94
C ALA A 62 3.52 8.28 15.74
N PRO A 63 2.83 8.59 14.62
CA PRO A 63 2.94 7.82 13.38
C PRO A 63 4.39 7.62 12.91
N ASP A 64 4.68 6.47 12.28
CA ASP A 64 6.05 6.05 11.93
C ASP A 64 6.80 7.10 11.07
N ASP A 65 6.12 7.84 10.19
CA ASP A 65 6.72 8.87 9.34
C ASP A 65 7.11 10.15 10.10
N GLU A 66 6.30 10.54 11.08
CA GLU A 66 6.55 11.72 11.94
C GLU A 66 7.72 11.45 12.88
N PHE A 67 7.70 10.28 13.54
CA PHE A 67 8.81 9.83 14.38
C PHE A 67 10.12 9.73 13.58
N LYS A 68 10.05 9.23 12.36
CA LYS A 68 11.20 9.09 11.46
C LYS A 68 11.80 10.43 11.02
N ALA A 69 10.97 11.41 10.67
CA ALA A 69 11.44 12.73 10.29
C ALA A 69 12.18 13.43 11.44
N ALA A 70 11.61 13.39 12.66
CA ALA A 70 12.24 13.95 13.85
C ALA A 70 13.57 13.24 14.18
N MET A 71 13.60 11.92 14.05
CA MET A 71 14.79 11.11 14.30
C MET A 71 15.93 11.44 13.33
N ILE A 72 15.63 11.63 12.04
CA ILE A 72 16.62 12.04 11.03
C ILE A 72 17.25 13.39 11.41
N GLY A 73 16.43 14.37 11.81
CA GLY A 73 16.92 15.67 12.29
C GLY A 73 17.85 15.53 13.49
N ALA A 74 17.41 14.81 14.52
CA ALA A 74 18.19 14.62 15.74
C ALA A 74 19.55 13.92 15.50
N LEU A 75 19.61 12.95 14.58
CA LEU A 75 20.85 12.26 14.23
C LEU A 75 21.79 13.13 13.39
N LEU A 76 21.28 13.92 12.46
CA LEU A 76 22.08 14.88 11.69
C LEU A 76 22.75 15.90 12.62
N ASP A 77 21.99 16.42 13.59
CA ASP A 77 22.46 17.45 14.52
C ASP A 77 23.48 16.91 15.53
N ARG A 78 23.22 15.73 16.12
CA ARG A 78 24.11 15.13 17.13
C ARG A 78 25.43 14.64 16.55
N GLU A 79 25.38 13.94 15.42
CA GLU A 79 26.52 13.19 14.88
C GLU A 79 27.28 13.98 13.79
N ASN A 80 26.87 15.23 13.56
CA ASN A 80 27.45 16.17 12.61
C ASN A 80 27.68 15.54 11.23
N LEU A 81 26.65 14.86 10.73
CA LEU A 81 26.70 14.08 9.49
C LEU A 81 26.42 14.98 8.29
N ARG A 82 27.09 14.70 7.17
CA ARG A 82 26.84 15.39 5.89
C ARG A 82 25.53 14.94 5.26
N THR A 83 25.31 13.63 5.25
CA THR A 83 24.08 12.99 4.77
C THR A 83 23.71 11.83 5.67
N ILE A 84 22.43 11.52 5.71
CA ILE A 84 21.91 10.30 6.33
C ILE A 84 20.98 9.62 5.32
N ASP A 85 21.35 8.40 4.92
CA ASP A 85 20.58 7.58 4.00
C ASP A 85 19.67 6.64 4.81
N ASP A 86 18.37 6.67 4.55
CA ASP A 86 17.44 5.67 5.04
C ASP A 86 17.59 4.38 4.23
N LEU A 87 17.99 3.29 4.89
CA LEU A 87 18.22 2.02 4.23
C LEU A 87 16.96 1.14 4.22
N PHE A 88 16.24 1.05 5.34
CA PHE A 88 14.97 0.35 5.45
C PHE A 88 14.29 0.55 6.82
N LEU A 89 12.97 0.31 6.83
CA LEU A 89 12.18 -0.02 8.01
C LEU A 89 11.88 -1.52 8.03
N PHE A 90 12.35 -2.20 9.07
CA PHE A 90 11.97 -3.57 9.37
C PHE A 90 10.87 -3.60 10.42
N LYS A 91 9.80 -4.33 10.16
CA LYS A 91 8.73 -4.59 11.13
C LYS A 91 8.48 -6.09 11.24
N GLN A 92 8.47 -6.60 12.46
CA GLN A 92 8.08 -7.98 12.74
C GLN A 92 7.25 -8.06 14.01
N THR A 93 6.11 -8.73 13.88
CA THR A 93 5.13 -8.91 14.93
C THR A 93 4.99 -10.39 15.24
N GLN A 94 5.22 -10.79 16.49
CA GLN A 94 5.16 -12.19 16.94
C GLN A 94 4.57 -12.29 18.34
N ARG A 95 4.04 -13.46 18.68
CA ARG A 95 3.66 -13.71 20.07
C ARG A 95 4.89 -13.69 20.96
N GLU A 96 4.71 -13.16 22.15
CA GLU A 96 5.71 -13.06 23.20
C GLU A 96 6.49 -14.35 23.48
N ASP A 97 5.85 -15.51 23.36
CA ASP A 97 6.48 -16.80 23.62
C ASP A 97 7.18 -17.43 22.41
N LEU A 98 7.07 -16.82 21.23
CA LEU A 98 7.65 -17.34 20.00
C LEU A 98 8.93 -16.57 19.66
N PRO A 99 10.03 -17.24 19.31
CA PRO A 99 11.25 -16.56 18.93
C PRO A 99 11.05 -15.77 17.65
N PHE A 100 11.64 -14.58 17.57
CA PHE A 100 11.69 -13.85 16.31
C PHE A 100 12.41 -14.68 15.24
N SER A 101 11.84 -14.77 14.04
CA SER A 101 12.51 -15.39 12.91
C SER A 101 13.44 -14.37 12.27
N GLY A 102 14.72 -14.72 12.15
CA GLY A 102 15.70 -13.89 11.45
C GLY A 102 15.25 -13.61 10.01
N LYS A 103 15.51 -12.40 9.53
CA LYS A 103 15.15 -11.98 8.18
C LYS A 103 16.34 -11.37 7.44
N VAL A 104 16.34 -11.58 6.13
CA VAL A 104 17.32 -11.03 5.20
C VAL A 104 16.68 -9.86 4.45
N PHE A 105 17.42 -8.77 4.31
CA PHE A 105 17.06 -7.58 3.54
C PHE A 105 18.10 -7.36 2.45
N LEU A 106 17.66 -7.00 1.25
CA LEU A 106 18.56 -6.75 0.13
C LEU A 106 18.75 -5.24 -0.05
N GLY A 107 19.97 -4.76 0.21
CA GLY A 107 20.39 -3.42 -0.21
C GLY A 107 20.91 -3.43 -1.65
N ARG A 108 21.18 -2.24 -2.20
CA ARG A 108 21.62 -2.05 -3.60
C ARG A 108 22.92 -2.80 -3.99
N GLN A 109 23.83 -3.02 -3.04
CA GLN A 109 25.14 -3.67 -3.30
C GLN A 109 25.56 -4.66 -2.19
N VAL A 110 24.75 -4.79 -1.14
CA VAL A 110 25.06 -5.55 0.07
C VAL A 110 23.75 -6.14 0.60
N ALA A 111 23.75 -7.43 0.94
CA ALA A 111 22.66 -8.05 1.69
C ALA A 111 22.89 -7.89 3.19
N PHE A 112 21.81 -7.60 3.91
CA PHE A 112 21.76 -7.47 5.37
C PHE A 112 20.94 -8.59 5.97
N ARG A 113 21.26 -8.97 7.19
CA ARG A 113 20.54 -10.00 7.94
C ARG A 113 20.37 -9.54 9.37
N VAL A 114 19.13 -9.58 9.84
CA VAL A 114 18.76 -9.33 11.23
C VAL A 114 18.37 -10.65 11.88
N GLY A 115 19.09 -11.02 12.93
CA GLY A 115 18.73 -12.06 13.88
C GLY A 115 18.16 -11.39 15.12
N LEU A 116 17.03 -11.89 15.61
CA LEU A 116 16.36 -11.36 16.78
C LEU A 116 16.04 -12.48 17.74
N SER A 117 16.28 -12.23 19.02
CA SER A 117 15.77 -13.06 20.11
C SER A 117 15.48 -12.17 21.29
N HIS A 118 14.42 -12.46 22.04
CA HIS A 118 14.04 -11.65 23.17
C HIS A 118 13.82 -12.50 24.42
N LYS A 119 13.93 -11.85 25.57
CA LYS A 119 13.57 -12.39 26.87
C LYS A 119 12.90 -11.29 27.68
N ILE A 120 11.65 -11.49 28.07
CA ILE A 120 10.97 -10.56 28.97
C ILE A 120 11.54 -10.72 30.37
N ILE A 121 11.92 -9.59 30.96
CA ILE A 121 12.57 -9.52 32.27
C ILE A 121 11.68 -8.80 33.30
N ALA A 122 10.76 -7.94 32.85
CA ALA A 122 9.73 -7.32 33.69
C ALA A 122 8.48 -7.00 32.84
N PRO A 123 7.32 -6.67 33.45
CA PRO A 123 6.06 -6.45 32.73
C PRO A 123 6.12 -5.43 31.58
N ALA A 124 7.02 -4.45 31.65
CA ALA A 124 7.23 -3.43 30.61
C ALA A 124 8.66 -3.44 30.04
N ARG A 125 9.46 -4.48 30.31
CA ARG A 125 10.88 -4.52 29.93
C ARG A 125 11.28 -5.87 29.36
N ALA A 126 12.05 -5.83 28.28
CA ALA A 126 12.64 -7.01 27.67
C ALA A 126 14.13 -6.79 27.39
N VAL A 127 14.87 -7.89 27.38
CA VAL A 127 16.17 -7.97 26.73
C VAL A 127 15.91 -8.40 25.29
N LEU A 128 16.23 -7.56 24.31
CA LEU A 128 16.19 -7.89 22.89
C LEU A 128 17.61 -7.99 22.36
N ARG A 129 18.06 -9.21 22.05
CA ARG A 129 19.33 -9.41 21.35
C ARG A 129 19.12 -9.20 19.86
N VAL A 130 19.85 -8.24 19.30
CA VAL A 130 19.85 -7.90 17.88
C VAL A 130 21.22 -8.28 17.30
N VAL A 131 21.20 -9.22 16.36
CA VAL A 131 22.37 -9.63 15.59
C VAL A 131 22.19 -9.10 14.18
N PHE A 132 22.85 -8.00 13.86
CA PHE A 132 22.84 -7.40 12.54
C PHE A 132 24.14 -7.71 11.82
N SER A 133 24.03 -8.27 10.62
CA SER A 133 25.17 -8.63 9.80
C SER A 133 24.96 -8.20 8.36
N ARG A 134 26.06 -7.96 7.65
CA ARG A 134 26.09 -7.70 6.21
C ARG A 134 26.98 -8.70 5.51
N THR A 135 26.86 -8.85 4.21
CA THR A 135 27.81 -9.65 3.43
C THR A 135 29.24 -9.04 3.49
N LYS A 136 30.26 -9.89 3.67
CA LYS A 136 31.70 -9.51 3.70
C LYS A 136 32.14 -8.92 2.36
N ASP A 137 31.72 -9.58 1.27
CA ASP A 137 32.00 -9.14 -0.09
C ASP A 137 30.83 -8.29 -0.60
N GLY A 138 31.01 -6.97 -0.57
CA GLY A 138 30.22 -6.09 -1.44
C GLY A 138 30.66 -6.36 -2.88
N VAL A 139 29.72 -6.80 -3.72
CA VAL A 139 29.97 -7.30 -5.09
C VAL A 139 30.68 -8.68 -5.11
N ILE A 140 29.92 -9.77 -5.17
CA ILE A 140 30.42 -11.11 -5.59
C ILE A 140 30.67 -11.06 -7.11
N ARG A 141 31.72 -10.33 -7.50
CA ARG A 141 32.05 -9.88 -8.88
C ARG A 141 30.94 -9.05 -9.55
N PRO A 142 31.29 -8.04 -10.38
CA PRO A 142 30.30 -7.38 -11.22
C PRO A 142 29.85 -8.38 -12.27
N GLU A 143 28.83 -9.16 -11.94
CA GLU A 143 28.23 -10.08 -12.89
C GLU A 143 27.43 -9.29 -13.91
N LYS A 144 27.42 -9.79 -15.16
CA LYS A 144 26.67 -9.22 -16.28
C LYS A 144 25.15 -9.23 -16.06
N ASP A 145 24.61 -9.48 -14.86
CA ASP A 145 23.17 -9.51 -14.58
C ASP A 145 22.84 -9.22 -13.11
N ASP A 146 22.06 -8.17 -12.86
CA ASP A 146 21.66 -7.71 -11.50
C ASP A 146 20.81 -8.80 -10.78
N ARG A 147 20.10 -9.66 -11.53
CA ARG A 147 19.34 -10.79 -10.94
C ARG A 147 20.23 -11.83 -10.29
N THR A 148 21.40 -12.08 -10.87
CA THR A 148 22.35 -13.10 -10.40
C THR A 148 23.16 -12.57 -9.22
N MET A 149 23.55 -11.28 -9.26
CA MET A 149 24.19 -10.60 -8.13
C MET A 149 23.30 -10.58 -6.88
N LEU A 150 22.02 -10.19 -7.01
CA LEU A 150 21.05 -10.23 -5.90
C LEU A 150 20.77 -11.66 -5.42
N ARG A 151 20.80 -12.66 -6.33
CA ARG A 151 20.68 -14.08 -5.98
C ARG A 151 21.85 -14.52 -5.10
N LYS A 152 23.08 -14.20 -5.51
CA LYS A 152 24.30 -14.59 -4.80
C LYS A 152 24.46 -13.84 -3.49
N ALA A 153 24.06 -12.56 -3.42
CA ALA A 153 24.05 -11.81 -2.18
C ALA A 153 23.03 -12.39 -1.19
N TYR A 154 21.84 -12.80 -1.66
CA TYR A 154 20.86 -13.53 -0.86
C TYR A 154 21.39 -14.92 -0.43
N GLU A 155 21.93 -15.73 -1.34
CA GLU A 155 22.51 -17.04 -1.02
C GLU A 155 23.70 -16.93 -0.05
N ALA A 156 24.55 -15.91 -0.21
CA ALA A 156 25.64 -15.61 0.72
C ALA A 156 25.13 -15.14 2.08
N SER A 157 23.97 -14.46 2.14
CA SER A 157 23.37 -14.07 3.42
C SER A 157 22.83 -15.26 4.24
N LEU A 158 22.65 -16.42 3.60
CA LEU A 158 22.30 -17.67 4.26
C LEU A 158 23.53 -18.42 4.80
N ASP A 159 24.74 -17.97 4.46
CA ASP A 159 26.01 -18.58 4.83
C ASP A 159 26.74 -17.69 5.85
N ASP A 160 26.87 -18.16 7.08
CA ASP A 160 27.48 -17.40 8.19
C ASP A 160 28.93 -17.00 7.90
N ASP A 161 29.68 -17.83 7.17
CA ASP A 161 31.08 -17.54 6.85
C ASP A 161 31.25 -16.37 5.88
N LYS A 162 30.18 -16.04 5.12
CA LYS A 162 30.14 -14.93 4.17
C LYS A 162 29.56 -13.64 4.76
N MET A 163 29.14 -13.67 6.02
CA MET A 163 28.55 -12.53 6.71
C MET A 163 29.56 -11.88 7.66
N ALA A 164 29.72 -10.57 7.53
CA ALA A 164 30.39 -9.69 8.48
C ALA A 164 29.37 -9.20 9.50
N LEU A 165 29.65 -9.46 10.77
CA LEU A 165 28.88 -8.89 11.86
C LEU A 165 29.05 -7.36 11.88
N ILE A 166 27.93 -6.64 12.03
CA ILE A 166 27.91 -5.20 12.28
C ILE A 166 27.50 -4.95 13.73
N VAL A 167 26.41 -5.58 14.17
CA VAL A 167 25.89 -5.43 15.53
C VAL A 167 25.63 -6.81 16.11
N ASP A 168 26.11 -7.06 17.33
CA ASP A 168 25.58 -8.11 18.21
C ASP A 168 25.42 -7.48 19.58
N GLN A 169 24.22 -7.00 19.87
CA GLN A 169 23.93 -6.28 21.09
C GLN A 169 22.70 -6.84 21.77
N ALA A 170 22.78 -7.01 23.09
CA ALA A 170 21.64 -7.30 23.94
C ALA A 170 21.13 -5.97 24.49
N LEU A 171 19.99 -5.52 23.97
CA LEU A 171 19.38 -4.25 24.34
C LEU A 171 18.40 -4.50 25.48
N GLU A 172 18.63 -3.90 26.64
CA GLU A 172 17.58 -3.74 27.63
C GLU A 172 16.66 -2.61 27.16
N ILE A 173 15.46 -2.98 26.73
CA ILE A 173 14.49 -2.06 26.12
C ILE A 173 13.19 -2.10 26.92
N GLU A 174 12.66 -0.91 27.23
CA GLU A 174 11.31 -0.76 27.76
C GLU A 174 10.31 -0.72 26.61
N PHE A 175 9.09 -1.20 26.83
CA PHE A 175 8.07 -1.11 25.78
C PHE A 175 7.75 0.34 25.47
N ASP A 176 7.67 0.64 24.16
CA ASP A 176 7.44 1.98 23.62
C ASP A 176 8.56 3.00 23.89
N ASP A 177 9.71 2.58 24.44
CA ASP A 177 10.93 3.40 24.54
C ASP A 177 11.98 2.93 23.51
N PRO A 178 12.20 3.67 22.41
CA PRO A 178 13.16 3.29 21.40
C PRO A 178 14.61 3.38 21.91
N VAL A 179 15.46 2.47 21.42
CA VAL A 179 16.90 2.49 21.67
C VAL A 179 17.64 2.68 20.35
N ILE A 180 18.57 3.63 20.30
CA ILE A 180 19.43 3.87 19.15
C ILE A 180 20.75 3.14 19.37
N VAL A 181 21.18 2.35 18.39
CA VAL A 181 22.48 1.69 18.38
C VAL A 181 23.30 2.33 17.26
N ALA A 182 24.26 3.18 17.64
CA ALA A 182 25.17 3.83 16.72
C ALA A 182 26.45 2.99 16.59
N VAL A 183 26.78 2.55 15.38
CA VAL A 183 27.87 1.61 15.13
C VAL A 183 28.80 2.13 14.05
N PRO A 184 30.09 2.35 14.35
CA PRO A 184 31.07 2.64 13.31
C PRO A 184 31.38 1.37 12.51
N TYR A 185 31.42 1.49 11.18
CA TYR A 185 31.77 0.40 10.29
C TYR A 185 32.53 0.93 9.07
N GLY A 186 33.86 0.81 9.11
CA GLY A 186 34.73 1.38 8.08
C GLY A 186 34.73 2.91 8.11
N ASP A 187 34.45 3.55 6.98
CA ASP A 187 34.32 5.01 6.82
C ASP A 187 32.89 5.53 7.05
N ARG A 188 31.96 4.66 7.46
CA ARG A 188 30.54 4.97 7.62
C ARG A 188 30.06 4.69 9.03
N SER A 189 28.97 5.35 9.40
CA SER A 189 28.26 5.10 10.66
C SER A 189 26.88 4.51 10.35
N TYR A 190 26.55 3.41 11.01
CA TYR A 190 25.19 2.86 10.99
C TYR A 190 24.44 3.29 12.24
N PHE A 191 23.20 3.72 12.07
CA PHE A 191 22.30 4.05 13.16
C PHE A 191 21.11 3.11 13.08
N MET A 192 21.02 2.19 14.05
CA MET A 192 19.96 1.21 14.13
C MET A 192 19.04 1.57 15.28
N ILE A 193 17.82 2.00 14.97
CA ILE A 193 16.84 2.40 15.98
C ILE A 193 15.88 1.26 16.17
N VAL A 194 15.78 0.78 17.39
CA VAL A 194 15.04 -0.41 17.76
C VAL A 194 13.92 0.00 18.70
N LYS A 195 12.68 -0.21 18.28
CA LYS A 195 11.49 0.01 19.10
C LYS A 195 10.79 -1.32 19.31
N LEU A 196 10.48 -1.64 20.56
CA LEU A 196 9.72 -2.81 20.94
C LEU A 196 8.38 -2.35 21.52
N THR A 197 7.28 -2.84 20.98
CA THR A 197 5.93 -2.55 21.49
C THR A 197 5.24 -3.85 21.86
N ALA A 198 4.39 -3.82 22.89
CA ALA A 198 3.58 -4.95 23.32
C ALA A 198 2.10 -4.60 23.17
N GLY A 199 1.36 -5.40 22.42
CA GLY A 199 -0.06 -5.14 22.11
C GLY A 199 -0.65 -6.22 21.20
N GLU A 200 -1.87 -6.06 20.71
CA GLU A 200 -2.39 -6.93 19.65
C GLU A 200 -1.71 -6.61 18.30
N PRO A 201 -1.54 -7.61 17.41
CA PRO A 201 -0.91 -7.37 16.11
C PRO A 201 -1.71 -6.34 15.31
N GLU A 202 -1.07 -5.26 14.88
CA GLU A 202 -1.58 -4.50 13.74
C GLU A 202 -1.81 -5.48 12.57
N PRO A 203 -2.94 -5.38 11.86
CA PRO A 203 -3.26 -6.30 10.78
C PRO A 203 -2.19 -6.29 9.69
N LYS A 204 -1.87 -7.49 9.21
CA LYS A 204 -0.78 -7.73 8.26
C LYS A 204 -1.07 -7.08 6.91
N ARG A 205 -0.52 -5.88 6.68
CA ARG A 205 -0.35 -5.30 5.34
C ARG A 205 0.69 -6.16 4.59
N LYS A 206 0.27 -6.89 3.56
CA LYS A 206 1.17 -7.72 2.73
C LYS A 206 2.02 -6.80 1.86
N THR A 207 3.33 -6.93 1.94
CA THR A 207 4.25 -6.25 1.03
C THR A 207 4.28 -6.96 -0.32
N SER A 208 4.37 -6.17 -1.39
CA SER A 208 4.39 -6.62 -2.78
C SER A 208 5.62 -7.49 -3.07
N PRO A 209 5.51 -8.49 -3.97
CA PRO A 209 6.62 -9.31 -4.42
C PRO A 209 7.64 -8.48 -5.22
N THR A 210 8.92 -8.84 -5.13
CA THR A 210 10.03 -8.17 -5.84
C THR A 210 10.53 -9.05 -6.99
N VAL A 211 10.38 -8.62 -8.25
CA VAL A 211 11.00 -9.22 -9.45
C VAL A 211 12.36 -8.54 -9.67
N LYS A 212 13.37 -9.35 -10.00
CA LYS A 212 14.76 -8.92 -10.16
C LYS A 212 15.00 -8.12 -11.46
N LEU A 213 16.07 -7.34 -11.51
CA LEU A 213 16.46 -6.45 -12.62
C LEU A 213 17.56 -6.99 -13.56
N PRO A 214 17.65 -6.53 -14.82
CA PRO A 214 18.79 -6.69 -15.72
C PRO A 214 19.99 -5.79 -15.33
N PRO A 215 21.21 -6.12 -15.80
CA PRO A 215 22.49 -5.53 -15.36
C PRO A 215 22.72 -4.03 -15.57
N MET A 216 23.43 -3.41 -14.63
CA MET A 216 23.90 -2.01 -14.62
C MET A 216 24.97 -1.60 -15.66
N SER A 217 25.39 -2.43 -16.63
CA SER A 217 26.58 -2.14 -17.45
C SER A 217 26.43 -1.02 -18.50
N ASN A 218 25.21 -0.50 -18.71
CA ASN A 218 24.91 0.49 -19.75
C ASN A 218 24.25 1.76 -19.21
N LEU A 219 24.59 2.18 -17.98
CA LEU A 219 24.02 3.40 -17.42
C LEU A 219 24.56 4.64 -18.16
N VAL A 220 23.68 5.37 -18.82
CA VAL A 220 23.98 6.58 -19.60
C VAL A 220 23.20 7.78 -19.04
N PRO A 221 23.56 9.03 -19.38
CA PRO A 221 22.69 10.17 -19.15
C PRO A 221 21.31 9.96 -19.80
N ALA A 222 20.25 10.42 -19.16
CA ALA A 222 18.89 10.23 -19.66
C ALA A 222 18.76 10.77 -21.10
N PRO A 223 18.43 9.91 -22.08
CA PRO A 223 18.20 10.35 -23.45
C PRO A 223 16.96 11.24 -23.52
N ARG A 224 16.86 12.03 -24.59
CA ARG A 224 15.71 12.92 -24.76
C ARG A 224 14.45 12.09 -25.05
N PRO A 225 13.33 12.35 -24.38
CA PRO A 225 12.08 11.68 -24.72
C PRO A 225 11.48 12.32 -25.97
N VAL A 226 10.99 11.47 -26.89
CA VAL A 226 10.37 11.85 -28.16
C VAL A 226 8.87 12.02 -27.98
N ASP A 227 8.22 11.01 -27.37
CA ASP A 227 6.79 10.99 -27.08
C ASP A 227 6.59 10.88 -25.57
N LYS A 228 5.81 11.79 -24.99
CA LYS A 228 5.56 11.86 -23.55
C LYS A 228 4.07 11.84 -23.26
N VAL A 229 3.73 11.10 -22.21
CA VAL A 229 2.45 11.15 -21.52
C VAL A 229 2.74 11.52 -20.07
N LEU A 230 2.07 12.54 -19.52
CA LEU A 230 2.25 12.91 -18.13
C LEU A 230 1.62 11.82 -17.23
N PRO A 231 2.27 11.40 -16.12
CA PRO A 231 1.64 10.47 -15.20
C PRO A 231 0.47 11.14 -14.48
N SER A 232 -0.61 10.39 -14.24
CA SER A 232 -1.77 10.90 -13.51
C SER A 232 -1.36 11.38 -12.11
N TYR A 233 -1.81 12.59 -11.75
CA TYR A 233 -1.68 13.15 -10.41
C TYR A 233 -3.07 13.41 -9.81
N PRO A 234 -3.64 12.42 -9.09
CA PRO A 234 -4.99 12.52 -8.55
C PRO A 234 -5.22 13.74 -7.64
N ASP A 235 -6.40 14.37 -7.72
CA ASP A 235 -6.80 15.53 -6.91
C ASP A 235 -6.71 15.26 -5.40
N GLY A 236 -7.04 14.04 -4.97
CA GLY A 236 -7.01 13.60 -3.58
C GLY A 236 -5.59 13.59 -3.02
N LEU A 237 -4.60 13.21 -3.82
CA LEU A 237 -3.19 13.28 -3.42
C LEU A 237 -2.67 14.71 -3.45
N ARG A 238 -3.08 15.52 -4.44
CA ARG A 238 -2.79 16.95 -4.50
C ARG A 238 -3.31 17.70 -3.27
N ARG A 239 -4.59 17.51 -2.92
CA ARG A 239 -5.24 18.16 -1.77
C ARG A 239 -4.64 17.74 -0.43
N ARG A 240 -4.10 16.51 -0.34
CA ARG A 240 -3.34 16.02 0.82
C ARG A 240 -1.87 16.46 0.81
N ALA A 241 -1.49 17.35 -0.10
CA ALA A 241 -0.13 17.86 -0.25
C ALA A 241 0.95 16.78 -0.45
N VAL A 242 0.58 15.61 -0.99
CA VAL A 242 1.54 14.56 -1.33
C VAL A 242 2.27 15.01 -2.59
N ARG A 243 3.50 15.49 -2.42
CA ARG A 243 4.36 16.05 -3.47
C ARG A 243 5.80 15.57 -3.29
N GLY A 244 6.57 15.58 -4.37
CA GLY A 244 7.98 15.17 -4.35
C GLY A 244 8.37 14.39 -5.60
N ASP A 245 9.48 13.66 -5.50
CA ASP A 245 10.12 13.01 -6.63
C ASP A 245 9.93 11.48 -6.58
N VAL A 246 9.54 10.90 -7.70
CA VAL A 246 9.64 9.47 -7.96
C VAL A 246 10.88 9.21 -8.80
N GLY A 247 11.90 8.63 -8.18
CA GLY A 247 13.13 8.25 -8.87
C GLY A 247 12.99 6.87 -9.52
N LEU A 248 13.27 6.77 -10.82
CA LEU A 248 13.08 5.55 -11.61
C LEU A 248 14.35 5.16 -12.36
N ARG A 249 14.55 3.85 -12.54
CA ARG A 249 15.52 3.28 -13.46
C ARG A 249 14.80 2.67 -14.64
N ILE A 250 15.23 3.06 -15.84
CA ILE A 250 14.61 2.66 -17.10
C ILE A 250 15.65 1.93 -17.93
N ALA A 251 15.23 0.88 -18.63
CA ALA A 251 16.01 0.30 -19.72
C ALA A 251 15.25 0.47 -21.04
N ILE A 252 15.96 0.87 -22.09
CA ILE A 252 15.43 1.02 -23.45
C ILE A 252 16.15 0.09 -24.43
N ASP A 253 15.45 -0.28 -25.50
CA ASP A 253 16.05 -0.99 -26.63
C ASP A 253 16.81 -0.06 -27.59
N ASP A 254 17.36 -0.63 -28.66
CA ASP A 254 18.06 0.08 -29.74
C ASP A 254 17.16 1.02 -30.56
N LYS A 255 15.84 1.01 -30.34
CA LYS A 255 14.86 1.91 -30.96
C LYS A 255 14.33 2.97 -30.00
N GLY A 256 14.81 2.95 -28.75
CA GLY A 256 14.40 3.85 -27.68
C GLY A 256 13.07 3.48 -27.03
N LEU A 257 12.57 2.26 -27.21
CA LEU A 257 11.35 1.78 -26.54
C LEU A 257 11.70 1.27 -25.14
N VAL A 258 10.90 1.67 -24.15
CA VAL A 258 11.04 1.20 -22.77
C VAL A 258 10.80 -0.31 -22.68
N GLN A 259 11.78 -1.01 -22.11
CA GLN A 259 11.76 -2.45 -21.88
C GLN A 259 11.63 -2.81 -20.40
N MET A 260 11.85 -1.84 -19.51
CA MET A 260 11.76 -2.02 -18.08
C MET A 260 11.66 -0.67 -17.38
N VAL A 261 10.89 -0.64 -16.29
CA VAL A 261 10.85 0.45 -15.33
C VAL A 261 11.00 -0.13 -13.92
N GLN A 262 11.82 0.51 -13.10
CA GLN A 262 11.95 0.18 -11.68
C GLN A 262 11.92 1.45 -10.85
N VAL A 263 11.14 1.42 -9.78
CA VAL A 263 11.12 2.49 -8.78
C VAL A 263 12.36 2.35 -7.89
N LEU A 264 13.19 3.40 -7.85
CA LEU A 264 14.39 3.51 -7.01
C LEU A 264 14.12 4.32 -5.75
N SER A 265 13.35 5.39 -5.89
CA SER A 265 12.97 6.30 -4.81
C SER A 265 11.45 6.44 -4.85
N PRO A 266 10.71 5.66 -4.06
CA PRO A 266 9.25 5.73 -4.01
C PRO A 266 8.79 7.00 -3.30
N LEU A 267 7.66 7.55 -3.74
CA LEU A 267 6.98 8.69 -3.10
C LEU A 267 5.68 8.25 -2.44
N HIS A 268 4.83 7.58 -3.21
CA HIS A 268 3.53 7.08 -2.77
C HIS A 268 3.13 5.94 -3.73
N PRO A 269 2.62 4.79 -3.26
CA PRO A 269 2.38 3.61 -4.09
C PRO A 269 1.58 3.90 -5.37
N TYR A 270 0.58 4.79 -5.28
CA TYR A 270 -0.21 5.20 -6.44
C TYR A 270 0.58 6.07 -7.43
N LEU A 271 1.40 7.00 -6.94
CA LEU A 271 2.22 7.88 -7.78
C LEU A 271 3.38 7.10 -8.42
N ASP A 272 3.96 6.16 -7.68
CA ASP A 272 4.98 5.23 -8.18
C ASP A 272 4.43 4.38 -9.34
N TYR A 273 3.21 3.86 -9.17
CA TYR A 273 2.47 3.16 -10.21
C TYR A 273 2.17 4.08 -11.40
N ALA A 274 1.64 5.28 -11.17
CA ALA A 274 1.29 6.22 -12.23
C ALA A 274 2.53 6.64 -13.07
N ALA A 275 3.63 6.98 -12.39
CA ALA A 275 4.92 7.28 -13.01
C ALA A 275 5.44 6.12 -13.87
N SER A 276 5.37 4.90 -13.33
CA SER A 276 5.79 3.71 -14.06
C SER A 276 4.94 3.48 -15.31
N GLN A 277 3.62 3.60 -15.20
CA GLN A 277 2.68 3.42 -16.32
C GLN A 277 2.79 4.51 -17.39
N ALA A 278 3.20 5.72 -17.03
CA ALA A 278 3.51 6.77 -17.98
C ALA A 278 4.74 6.40 -18.81
N LEU A 279 5.85 6.02 -18.16
CA LEU A 279 7.09 5.66 -18.86
C LEU A 279 6.95 4.51 -19.84
N TRP A 280 6.12 3.52 -19.54
CA TRP A 280 5.86 2.42 -20.48
C TRP A 280 5.18 2.86 -21.78
N GLN A 281 4.62 4.07 -21.83
CA GLN A 281 4.06 4.68 -23.04
C GLN A 281 5.05 5.63 -23.73
N TRP A 282 6.19 5.92 -23.11
CA TRP A 282 7.17 6.84 -23.66
C TRP A 282 8.07 6.17 -24.69
N ARG A 283 8.60 7.00 -25.58
CA ARG A 283 9.70 6.64 -26.48
C ARG A 283 10.84 7.63 -26.29
N PHE A 284 12.06 7.12 -26.27
CA PHE A 284 13.28 7.91 -26.15
C PHE A 284 14.05 7.95 -27.48
N GLU A 285 14.91 8.95 -27.63
CA GLU A 285 15.89 8.95 -28.71
C GLU A 285 16.84 7.75 -28.53
N PRO A 286 17.13 6.99 -29.59
CA PRO A 286 18.08 5.87 -29.52
C PRO A 286 19.44 6.33 -29.02
N VAL A 287 20.00 5.62 -28.04
CA VAL A 287 21.34 5.89 -27.54
C VAL A 287 22.36 5.32 -28.52
N LEU A 288 23.28 6.16 -29.00
CA LEU A 288 24.28 5.78 -29.98
C LEU A 288 25.62 5.47 -29.29
N GLN A 289 26.21 4.31 -29.60
CA GLN A 289 27.58 3.97 -29.23
C GLN A 289 28.37 3.69 -30.51
N LYS A 290 29.45 4.46 -30.74
CA LYS A 290 30.25 4.41 -31.98
C LYS A 290 29.38 4.53 -33.26
N GLY A 291 28.35 5.39 -33.22
CA GLY A 291 27.43 5.63 -34.33
C GLY A 291 26.33 4.59 -34.51
N ASN A 292 26.32 3.50 -33.72
CA ASN A 292 25.29 2.46 -33.80
C ASN A 292 24.31 2.57 -32.61
N PRO A 293 22.99 2.42 -32.83
CA PRO A 293 22.03 2.34 -31.74
C PRO A 293 22.28 1.12 -30.84
N VAL A 294 22.25 1.33 -29.53
CA VAL A 294 22.46 0.28 -28.52
C VAL A 294 21.40 0.34 -27.44
N ARG A 295 21.20 -0.79 -26.76
CA ARG A 295 20.39 -0.85 -25.54
C ARG A 295 21.07 -0.04 -24.45
N ALA A 296 20.28 0.72 -23.70
CA ALA A 296 20.79 1.60 -22.66
C ALA A 296 19.91 1.56 -21.41
N ALA A 297 20.50 1.86 -20.27
CA ALA A 297 19.78 2.10 -19.03
C ALA A 297 20.09 3.49 -18.52
N PHE A 298 19.15 4.14 -17.84
CA PHE A 298 19.35 5.46 -17.27
C PHE A 298 18.39 5.68 -16.11
N GLU A 299 18.66 6.71 -15.31
CA GLU A 299 17.77 7.15 -14.24
C GLU A 299 16.94 8.35 -14.71
N TYR A 300 15.70 8.40 -14.28
CA TYR A 300 14.76 9.46 -14.60
C TYR A 300 13.94 9.80 -13.36
N VAL A 301 13.63 11.08 -13.19
CA VAL A 301 12.85 11.57 -12.04
C VAL A 301 11.56 12.19 -12.57
N PHE A 302 10.43 11.75 -12.02
CA PHE A 302 9.18 12.50 -12.11
C PHE A 302 8.98 13.32 -10.86
N THR A 303 8.77 14.61 -11.02
CA THR A 303 8.36 15.50 -9.95
C THR A 303 6.86 15.66 -9.97
N PHE A 304 6.21 15.29 -8.86
CA PHE A 304 4.80 15.55 -8.61
C PHE A 304 4.68 16.84 -7.79
N SER A 305 4.29 17.92 -8.45
CA SER A 305 3.96 19.20 -7.81
C SER A 305 2.79 19.88 -8.52
N PRO A 306 2.00 20.73 -7.83
CA PRO A 306 0.92 21.48 -8.47
C PRO A 306 1.40 22.33 -9.65
N GLU A 307 2.58 22.94 -9.55
CA GLU A 307 3.15 23.81 -10.57
C GLU A 307 3.52 23.03 -11.84
N ALA A 308 4.05 21.81 -11.69
CA ALA A 308 4.39 20.95 -12.82
C ALA A 308 3.15 20.45 -13.60
N TYR A 309 1.95 20.61 -13.04
CA TYR A 309 0.67 20.12 -13.58
C TYR A 309 -0.34 21.24 -13.88
N ALA A 310 0.05 22.51 -13.76
CA ALA A 310 -0.86 23.66 -13.91
C ALA A 310 -1.47 23.79 -15.32
N ASP A 311 -0.72 23.41 -16.37
CA ASP A 311 -1.17 23.52 -17.76
C ASP A 311 -2.28 22.53 -18.11
N GLU A 312 -2.31 21.34 -17.49
CA GLU A 312 -3.40 20.36 -17.68
C GLU A 312 -4.71 20.81 -17.05
N ILE A 313 -4.64 21.54 -15.92
CA ILE A 313 -5.82 22.07 -15.22
C ILE A 313 -6.51 23.13 -16.07
N THR A 314 -5.73 24.01 -16.69
CA THR A 314 -6.23 25.13 -17.51
C THR A 314 -6.96 24.62 -18.77
N ALA A 315 -6.46 23.54 -19.40
CA ALA A 315 -7.10 22.94 -20.57
C ALA A 315 -8.46 22.26 -20.28
N VAL A 316 -8.77 21.96 -19.01
CA VAL A 316 -10.04 21.33 -18.61
C VAL A 316 -11.19 22.35 -18.56
N GLU A 317 -10.89 23.63 -18.30
CA GLU A 317 -11.88 24.71 -18.21
C GLU A 317 -12.47 25.12 -19.58
N GLU A 318 -11.79 24.83 -20.69
CA GLU A 318 -12.16 25.32 -22.04
C GLU A 318 -13.08 24.38 -22.86
N LEU A 319 -13.59 23.28 -22.30
CA LEU A 319 -14.41 22.33 -23.06
C LEU A 319 -15.83 22.86 -23.34
N PRO A 320 -16.30 22.85 -24.60
CA PRO A 320 -17.61 23.39 -24.96
C PRO A 320 -18.77 22.53 -24.41
N ALA A 321 -19.85 23.22 -24.03
CA ALA A 321 -21.11 22.63 -23.57
C ALA A 321 -21.72 21.67 -24.61
N THR A 322 -22.35 20.61 -24.11
CA THR A 322 -23.02 19.54 -24.85
C THR A 322 -24.14 20.06 -25.77
N ALA A 323 -24.28 19.42 -26.93
CA ALA A 323 -25.25 19.78 -27.96
C ALA A 323 -26.72 19.58 -27.52
N ASP A 324 -27.58 20.51 -27.95
CA ASP A 324 -29.02 20.58 -27.71
C ASP A 324 -29.75 19.40 -28.39
N THR A 325 -29.75 18.25 -27.72
CA THR A 325 -30.39 16.99 -28.14
C THR A 325 -31.27 16.47 -27.02
N ASP A 326 -32.35 15.74 -27.34
CA ASP A 326 -33.27 15.21 -26.31
C ASP A 326 -32.57 14.27 -25.31
N ALA A 327 -31.59 13.49 -25.79
CA ALA A 327 -30.74 12.65 -24.94
C ALA A 327 -29.81 13.48 -24.02
N GLY A 328 -29.40 14.67 -24.47
CA GLY A 328 -28.65 15.62 -23.65
C GLY A 328 -29.50 16.19 -22.52
N LYS A 329 -30.75 16.56 -22.80
CA LYS A 329 -31.70 17.06 -21.79
C LYS A 329 -32.01 16.01 -20.72
N GLU A 330 -32.32 14.77 -21.11
CA GLU A 330 -32.55 13.68 -20.16
C GLU A 330 -31.32 13.40 -19.28
N LEU A 331 -30.12 13.48 -19.87
CA LEU A 331 -28.86 13.31 -19.15
C LEU A 331 -28.64 14.44 -18.13
N ASP A 332 -28.86 15.69 -18.52
CA ASP A 332 -28.71 16.85 -17.63
C ASP A 332 -29.74 16.81 -16.48
N GLU A 333 -30.98 16.40 -16.77
CA GLU A 333 -32.03 16.21 -15.76
C GLU A 333 -31.64 15.15 -14.71
N ILE A 334 -31.19 13.96 -15.15
CA ILE A 334 -30.82 12.90 -14.20
C ILE A 334 -29.56 13.25 -13.41
N LEU A 335 -28.57 13.93 -14.03
CA LEU A 335 -27.37 14.40 -13.35
C LEU A 335 -27.68 15.49 -12.32
N GLY A 336 -28.61 16.41 -12.62
CA GLY A 336 -29.07 17.44 -11.68
C GLY A 336 -29.84 16.85 -10.49
N ALA A 337 -30.73 15.88 -10.73
CA ALA A 337 -31.39 15.14 -9.67
C ALA A 337 -30.38 14.37 -8.81
N CYS A 338 -29.39 13.72 -9.44
CA CYS A 338 -28.35 12.98 -8.75
C CYS A 338 -27.42 13.89 -7.92
N ALA A 339 -27.05 15.07 -8.44
CA ALA A 339 -26.28 16.06 -7.69
C ALA A 339 -27.03 16.51 -6.42
N THR A 340 -28.34 16.73 -6.53
CA THR A 340 -29.20 17.07 -5.38
C THR A 340 -29.24 15.93 -4.36
N TYR A 341 -29.36 14.69 -4.81
CA TYR A 341 -29.27 13.51 -3.94
C TYR A 341 -27.90 13.38 -3.27
N CYS A 342 -26.81 13.58 -4.03
CA CYS A 342 -25.44 13.54 -3.53
C CYS A 342 -25.19 14.59 -2.45
N ARG A 343 -25.71 15.82 -2.63
CA ARG A 343 -25.66 16.88 -1.62
C ARG A 343 -26.36 16.46 -0.33
N LYS A 344 -27.58 15.88 -0.42
CA LYS A 344 -28.30 15.34 0.73
C LYS A 344 -27.49 14.25 1.45
N LEU A 345 -26.87 13.33 0.71
CA LEU A 345 -26.02 12.29 1.28
C LEU A 345 -24.77 12.89 1.95
N ARG A 346 -24.19 13.93 1.34
CA ARG A 346 -23.01 14.66 1.84
C ARG A 346 -23.30 15.43 3.13
N GLU A 347 -24.50 15.98 3.30
CA GLU A 347 -24.89 16.74 4.48
C GLU A 347 -25.47 15.87 5.60
N ALA A 348 -25.90 14.65 5.28
CA ALA A 348 -26.48 13.73 6.25
C ALA A 348 -25.48 13.32 7.33
N ALA A 349 -25.87 13.53 8.58
CA ALA A 349 -25.24 12.88 9.73
C ALA A 349 -25.68 11.42 9.75
N LEU A 350 -24.72 10.49 9.67
CA LEU A 350 -24.98 9.05 9.65
C LEU A 350 -24.30 8.42 10.84
N PHE A 351 -25.11 7.91 11.77
CA PHE A 351 -24.64 7.12 12.90
C PHE A 351 -25.40 5.81 12.90
N TYR A 352 -24.68 4.74 12.58
CA TYR A 352 -25.28 3.42 12.62
C TYR A 352 -24.27 2.34 12.94
N ILE A 353 -24.78 1.25 13.49
CA ILE A 353 -24.06 -0.01 13.65
C ILE A 353 -24.77 -1.06 12.81
N CYS A 354 -24.02 -1.94 12.15
CA CYS A 354 -24.55 -3.08 11.42
C CYS A 354 -23.60 -4.28 11.50
N GLU A 355 -24.11 -5.47 11.26
CA GLU A 355 -23.27 -6.65 11.07
C GLU A 355 -22.62 -6.61 9.68
N GLU A 356 -21.29 -6.54 9.62
CA GLU A 356 -20.51 -6.63 8.40
C GLU A 356 -19.89 -8.02 8.26
N THR A 357 -20.12 -8.70 7.14
CA THR A 357 -19.45 -9.96 6.80
C THR A 357 -18.53 -9.74 5.61
N ILE A 358 -17.23 -9.93 5.81
CA ILE A 358 -16.19 -9.82 4.78
C ILE A 358 -15.75 -11.22 4.37
N ARG A 359 -15.68 -11.48 3.07
CA ARG A 359 -15.07 -12.68 2.50
C ARG A 359 -14.08 -12.27 1.42
N GLU A 360 -12.81 -12.53 1.64
CA GLU A 360 -11.75 -12.30 0.67
C GLU A 360 -11.14 -13.63 0.22
N ILE A 361 -10.89 -13.74 -1.08
CA ILE A 361 -10.04 -14.78 -1.67
C ILE A 361 -8.98 -14.07 -2.49
N THR A 362 -7.72 -14.30 -2.16
CA THR A 362 -6.57 -13.72 -2.88
C THR A 362 -5.64 -14.83 -3.34
N HIS A 363 -5.31 -14.84 -4.63
CA HIS A 363 -4.42 -15.80 -5.25
C HIS A 363 -2.99 -15.26 -5.30
N GLY A 364 -2.02 -16.13 -5.03
CA GLY A 364 -0.60 -15.84 -5.20
C GLY A 364 -0.21 -15.69 -6.66
N LEU A 365 0.97 -15.14 -6.90
CA LEU A 365 1.61 -15.23 -8.23
C LEU A 365 2.27 -16.59 -8.39
N VAL A 366 2.40 -17.06 -9.64
CA VAL A 366 3.31 -18.17 -9.96
C VAL A 366 4.75 -17.80 -9.56
N SER A 367 5.59 -18.82 -9.34
CA SER A 367 6.99 -18.59 -8.91
C SER A 367 7.76 -17.72 -9.91
N SER A 368 8.77 -17.00 -9.41
CA SER A 368 9.63 -16.15 -10.24
C SER A 368 10.29 -16.91 -11.39
N ASP A 369 10.68 -18.17 -11.15
CA ASP A 369 11.30 -19.03 -12.15
C ASP A 369 10.30 -19.34 -13.28
N ARG A 370 9.05 -19.64 -12.90
CA ARG A 370 7.97 -19.88 -13.86
C ARG A 370 7.59 -18.60 -14.63
N LEU A 371 7.55 -17.43 -13.98
CA LEU A 371 7.33 -16.15 -14.67
C LEU A 371 8.43 -15.84 -15.68
N ALA A 372 9.69 -16.14 -15.34
CA ALA A 372 10.83 -15.97 -16.23
C ALA A 372 10.76 -16.91 -17.43
N GLU A 373 10.39 -18.18 -17.22
CA GLU A 373 10.15 -19.17 -18.28
C GLU A 373 9.03 -18.73 -19.22
N LEU A 374 7.89 -18.30 -18.68
CA LEU A 374 6.73 -17.81 -19.43
C LEU A 374 7.06 -16.56 -20.27
N SER A 375 7.96 -15.70 -19.76
CA SER A 375 8.45 -14.52 -20.48
C SER A 375 9.34 -14.87 -21.68
N LEU A 376 10.01 -16.02 -21.64
CA LEU A 376 10.91 -16.49 -22.70
C LEU A 376 10.20 -17.34 -23.77
N LYS A 377 9.18 -18.11 -23.39
CA LYS A 377 8.42 -19.00 -24.31
C LYS A 377 6.91 -18.98 -24.03
N PRO A 378 6.16 -17.94 -24.46
CA PRO A 378 4.74 -17.79 -24.13
C PRO A 378 3.81 -18.84 -24.80
N ARG A 379 4.29 -19.56 -25.82
CA ARG A 379 3.49 -20.44 -26.69
C ARG A 379 3.72 -21.95 -26.49
N ASP A 380 4.76 -22.34 -25.75
CA ASP A 380 5.17 -23.75 -25.58
C ASP A 380 4.80 -24.26 -24.18
N THR A 381 3.51 -24.26 -23.82
CA THR A 381 3.05 -24.85 -22.55
C THR A 381 2.52 -26.28 -22.70
N THR A 382 2.90 -26.95 -23.79
CA THR A 382 2.47 -28.30 -24.13
C THR A 382 3.47 -29.32 -23.57
N THR A 383 3.07 -30.07 -22.54
CA THR A 383 3.89 -31.07 -21.84
C THR A 383 3.43 -32.47 -22.22
N GLN A 384 4.23 -33.30 -22.91
CA GLN A 384 3.77 -34.65 -23.31
C GLN A 384 3.59 -35.57 -22.11
N VAL A 385 2.52 -36.33 -22.14
CA VAL A 385 2.31 -37.50 -21.30
C VAL A 385 1.76 -38.55 -22.43
N ASN A 386 1.98 -39.89 -22.44
CA ASN A 386 1.28 -41.19 -22.94
C ASN A 386 0.72 -42.38 -21.94
N GLU A 387 -0.57 -42.71 -21.73
CA GLU A 387 -0.99 -43.60 -20.60
C GLU A 387 -0.60 -45.07 -20.71
N SER A 388 0.07 -45.59 -19.67
CA SER A 388 0.52 -46.98 -19.57
C SER A 388 -0.67 -47.93 -19.27
N PRO A 389 -0.63 -49.21 -19.72
CA PRO A 389 -1.74 -50.19 -19.58
C PRO A 389 -2.22 -50.47 -18.15
N ASP A 390 -1.42 -50.08 -17.16
CA ASP A 390 -1.59 -50.16 -15.71
C ASP A 390 -2.28 -48.91 -15.09
N GLY A 391 -2.78 -47.98 -15.92
CA GLY A 391 -3.51 -46.78 -15.49
C GLY A 391 -2.60 -45.59 -15.17
N GLN A 392 -1.38 -45.59 -15.72
CA GLN A 392 -0.42 -44.52 -15.51
C GLN A 392 -0.58 -43.47 -16.60
N MET A 393 -1.36 -42.42 -16.33
CA MET A 393 -1.65 -41.32 -17.24
C MET A 393 -0.43 -40.76 -17.94
N THR A 394 -0.37 -40.94 -19.25
CA THR A 394 0.45 -40.10 -20.06
C THR A 394 -0.51 -39.51 -21.28
N GLY A 395 -0.81 -38.19 -21.42
CA GLY A 395 -1.30 -37.39 -22.61
C GLY A 395 -0.65 -35.97 -22.69
N TRP A 396 -0.56 -35.19 -23.80
CA TRP A 396 0.00 -33.81 -23.69
C TRP A 396 -0.84 -32.88 -22.77
N ILE A 397 -0.30 -32.39 -21.65
CA ILE A 397 -0.87 -31.34 -20.79
C ILE A 397 -0.52 -29.98 -21.37
N VAL A 398 -1.51 -29.24 -21.85
CA VAL A 398 -1.38 -27.81 -22.18
C VAL A 398 -1.83 -27.01 -20.95
N GLU A 399 -0.92 -26.64 -20.06
CA GLU A 399 -1.28 -25.67 -19.00
C GLU A 399 -1.25 -24.26 -19.61
N PRO A 400 -2.34 -23.49 -19.65
CA PRO A 400 -2.26 -22.11 -20.12
C PRO A 400 -1.23 -21.35 -19.27
N ALA A 401 -0.44 -20.50 -19.92
CA ALA A 401 0.54 -19.64 -19.26
C ALA A 401 -0.20 -18.65 -18.34
N GLU A 402 -0.36 -19.01 -17.06
CA GLU A 402 -1.02 -18.17 -16.04
C GLU A 402 0.02 -17.40 -15.23
N ILE A 403 -0.30 -16.14 -14.89
CA ILE A 403 0.50 -15.29 -13.99
C ILE A 403 0.03 -15.48 -12.54
N VAL A 404 -1.25 -15.82 -12.36
CA VAL A 404 -1.87 -16.06 -11.06
C VAL A 404 -1.90 -17.57 -10.75
N ASP A 405 -1.33 -17.96 -9.61
CA ASP A 405 -1.39 -19.33 -9.12
C ASP A 405 -2.66 -19.56 -8.30
N ARG A 406 -3.67 -20.18 -8.93
CA ARG A 406 -4.94 -20.50 -8.28
C ARG A 406 -4.83 -21.54 -7.16
N ARG A 407 -3.76 -22.34 -7.12
CA ARG A 407 -3.52 -23.33 -6.07
C ARG A 407 -3.02 -22.66 -4.79
N ARG A 408 -2.32 -21.52 -4.91
CA ARG A 408 -1.94 -20.63 -3.81
C ARG A 408 -3.04 -19.62 -3.49
N ALA A 409 -4.20 -20.10 -3.06
CA ALA A 409 -5.29 -19.24 -2.62
C ALA A 409 -5.27 -19.04 -1.10
N GLU A 410 -5.28 -17.78 -0.67
CA GLU A 410 -5.56 -17.41 0.70
C GLU A 410 -7.01 -16.97 0.84
N ARG A 411 -7.66 -17.41 1.91
CA ARG A 411 -9.07 -17.10 2.20
C ARG A 411 -9.14 -16.44 3.56
N ILE A 412 -9.73 -15.26 3.58
CA ILE A 412 -9.93 -14.48 4.80
C ILE A 412 -11.43 -14.26 4.96
N GLY A 413 -11.94 -14.47 6.17
CA GLY A 413 -13.33 -14.24 6.50
C GLY A 413 -13.48 -13.52 7.82
N TYR A 414 -14.16 -12.38 7.82
CA TYR A 414 -14.47 -11.63 9.04
C TYR A 414 -15.98 -11.47 9.21
N SER A 415 -16.42 -11.45 10.46
CA SER A 415 -17.73 -10.98 10.88
C SER A 415 -17.47 -9.88 11.90
N CYS A 416 -17.96 -8.68 11.64
CA CYS A 416 -17.68 -7.50 12.44
C CYS A 416 -18.97 -6.81 12.86
N ASP A 417 -18.97 -6.20 14.03
CA ASP A 417 -19.85 -5.07 14.35
C ASP A 417 -19.21 -3.82 13.71
N TYR A 418 -19.75 -3.42 12.57
CA TYR A 418 -19.31 -2.23 11.84
C TYR A 418 -20.04 -1.01 12.38
N GLN A 419 -19.29 0.01 12.78
CA GLN A 419 -19.77 1.29 13.26
C GLN A 419 -19.40 2.37 12.24
N MET A 420 -20.40 3.11 11.78
CA MET A 420 -20.26 4.27 10.92
C MET A 420 -20.64 5.50 11.72
N ILE A 421 -19.72 6.44 11.82
CA ILE A 421 -19.94 7.77 12.38
C ILE A 421 -19.54 8.78 11.30
N ARG A 422 -20.51 9.54 10.81
CA ARG A 422 -20.28 10.59 9.84
C ARG A 422 -20.88 11.91 10.31
N ARG A 423 -20.04 12.94 10.43
CA ARG A 423 -20.44 14.30 10.87
C ARG A 423 -19.63 15.34 10.12
N PHE A 424 -20.29 16.39 9.63
CA PHE A 424 -19.63 17.51 8.92
C PHE A 424 -18.71 17.10 7.77
N GLY A 425 -18.99 15.96 7.11
CA GLY A 425 -18.17 15.43 6.02
C GLY A 425 -17.04 14.48 6.47
N GLU A 426 -16.71 14.44 7.76
CA GLU A 426 -15.75 13.49 8.32
C GLU A 426 -16.41 12.12 8.50
N ILE A 427 -15.66 11.06 8.16
CA ILE A 427 -16.08 9.67 8.28
C ILE A 427 -15.13 8.97 9.23
N GLU A 428 -15.69 8.41 10.31
CA GLU A 428 -15.04 7.44 11.17
C GLU A 428 -15.71 6.08 10.98
N GLU A 429 -14.91 5.10 10.57
CA GLU A 429 -15.34 3.71 10.49
C GLU A 429 -14.62 2.89 11.57
N ARG A 430 -15.36 2.05 12.30
CA ARG A 430 -14.77 1.07 13.22
C ARG A 430 -15.34 -0.30 12.94
N ARG A 431 -14.50 -1.32 12.98
CA ARG A 431 -14.87 -2.71 12.72
C ARG A 431 -14.45 -3.56 13.92
N ILE A 432 -15.38 -3.85 14.82
CA ILE A 432 -15.12 -4.72 15.96
C ILE A 432 -15.30 -6.16 15.51
N VAL A 433 -14.23 -6.96 15.52
CA VAL A 433 -14.25 -8.33 15.01
C VAL A 433 -14.97 -9.26 15.98
N LEU A 434 -16.09 -9.83 15.54
CA LEU A 434 -16.85 -10.86 16.25
C LEU A 434 -16.35 -12.26 15.90
N LYS A 435 -15.96 -12.48 14.65
CA LYS A 435 -15.38 -13.74 14.15
C LYS A 435 -14.27 -13.48 13.14
N ALA A 436 -13.17 -14.20 13.27
CA ALA A 436 -12.08 -14.24 12.29
C ALA A 436 -11.85 -15.69 11.82
N ASN A 437 -11.91 -15.91 10.51
CA ASN A 437 -11.72 -17.21 9.85
C ASN A 437 -12.55 -18.35 10.49
N GLY A 438 -13.80 -18.04 10.85
CA GLY A 438 -14.74 -18.97 11.47
C GLY A 438 -14.62 -19.14 12.98
N ARG A 439 -13.60 -18.54 13.62
CA ARG A 439 -13.43 -18.57 15.09
C ARG A 439 -14.05 -17.33 15.71
N LYS A 440 -14.90 -17.52 16.74
CA LYS A 440 -15.46 -16.41 17.53
C LYS A 440 -14.39 -15.78 18.41
N ILE A 441 -14.48 -14.45 18.58
CA ILE A 441 -13.66 -13.68 19.50
C ILE A 441 -14.59 -13.27 20.66
N THR A 442 -14.32 -13.75 21.87
CA THR A 442 -15.20 -13.54 23.04
C THR A 442 -14.52 -12.81 24.19
N ASP A 443 -13.19 -12.86 24.25
CA ASP A 443 -12.45 -12.51 25.47
C ASP A 443 -11.79 -11.12 25.40
N ARG A 444 -11.92 -10.44 24.25
CA ARG A 444 -11.34 -9.11 23.98
C ARG A 444 -12.07 -8.40 22.84
N ILE A 445 -11.93 -7.07 22.80
CA ILE A 445 -12.35 -6.25 21.65
C ILE A 445 -11.18 -6.21 20.69
N GLU A 446 -11.31 -6.87 19.54
CA GLU A 446 -10.32 -6.85 18.45
C GLU A 446 -10.85 -5.95 17.33
N LEU A 447 -10.04 -4.99 16.86
CA LEU A 447 -10.41 -4.11 15.75
C LEU A 447 -9.78 -4.59 14.44
N LEU A 448 -10.55 -4.50 13.35
CA LEU A 448 -10.05 -4.75 11.99
C LEU A 448 -9.50 -3.44 11.41
N GLU A 449 -8.16 -3.30 11.41
CA GLU A 449 -7.47 -2.08 10.96
C GLU A 449 -6.95 -2.18 9.50
N GLU A 450 -7.31 -3.22 8.75
CA GLU A 450 -6.93 -3.37 7.35
C GLU A 450 -7.45 -2.22 6.49
N SER A 451 -6.54 -1.32 6.11
CA SER A 451 -6.84 -0.13 5.30
C SER A 451 -7.52 -0.42 3.95
N ARG A 452 -7.37 -1.64 3.42
CA ARG A 452 -8.05 -2.05 2.17
C ARG A 452 -9.57 -2.11 2.25
N TYR A 453 -10.14 -2.32 3.44
CA TYR A 453 -11.58 -2.30 3.63
C TYR A 453 -12.07 -0.88 3.88
N ALA A 454 -11.34 -0.11 4.70
CA ALA A 454 -11.64 1.30 4.96
C ALA A 454 -11.60 2.16 3.69
N SER A 455 -10.59 1.95 2.83
CA SER A 455 -10.44 2.66 1.54
C SER A 455 -11.55 2.39 0.52
N LEU A 456 -12.39 1.37 0.73
CA LEU A 456 -13.55 1.12 -0.14
C LEU A 456 -14.68 2.11 0.10
N SER A 457 -14.80 2.68 1.31
CA SER A 457 -15.71 3.79 1.66
C SER A 457 -17.04 3.79 0.86
N PRO A 458 -17.87 2.74 1.00
CA PRO A 458 -18.96 2.45 0.06
C PRO A 458 -20.06 3.51 0.04
N ILE A 459 -20.24 4.26 1.13
CA ILE A 459 -21.23 5.34 1.23
C ILE A 459 -20.85 6.50 0.31
N VAL A 460 -19.56 6.88 0.26
CA VAL A 460 -19.12 8.09 -0.43
C VAL A 460 -18.41 7.84 -1.75
N SER A 461 -18.13 6.58 -2.09
CA SER A 461 -17.46 6.21 -3.34
C SER A 461 -18.18 6.74 -4.58
N ALA A 462 -19.52 6.73 -4.58
CA ALA A 462 -20.31 7.26 -5.68
C ALA A 462 -20.23 8.80 -5.80
N LEU A 463 -20.00 9.52 -4.69
CA LEU A 463 -19.80 10.96 -4.70
C LEU A 463 -18.55 11.36 -5.51
N GLY A 464 -17.55 10.47 -5.60
CA GLY A 464 -16.32 10.71 -6.36
C GLY A 464 -16.53 11.03 -7.83
N PHE A 465 -17.66 10.63 -8.42
CA PHE A 465 -17.99 10.89 -9.82
C PHE A 465 -19.45 11.31 -10.06
N LEU A 466 -20.27 11.53 -9.03
CA LEU A 466 -21.67 11.96 -9.20
C LEU A 466 -21.99 13.25 -8.46
N ASP A 467 -21.13 13.65 -7.52
CA ASP A 467 -21.34 14.87 -6.76
C ASP A 467 -21.17 16.10 -7.65
N GLU A 468 -21.87 17.18 -7.31
CA GLU A 468 -21.93 18.42 -8.10
C GLU A 468 -20.54 18.94 -8.49
N ASP A 469 -19.61 19.00 -7.54
CA ASP A 469 -18.24 19.50 -7.77
C ASP A 469 -17.37 18.51 -8.55
N ARG A 470 -17.80 17.25 -8.66
CA ARG A 470 -17.08 16.19 -9.38
C ARG A 470 -17.57 16.03 -10.81
N GLN A 471 -18.85 16.28 -11.09
CA GLN A 471 -19.43 16.10 -12.43
C GLN A 471 -18.64 16.80 -13.56
N PRO A 472 -18.14 18.04 -13.39
CA PRO A 472 -17.34 18.70 -14.40
C PRO A 472 -16.06 17.96 -14.81
N LEU A 473 -15.55 17.04 -13.98
CA LEU A 473 -14.34 16.25 -14.26
C LEU A 473 -14.61 15.02 -15.14
N PHE A 474 -15.86 14.69 -15.43
CA PHE A 474 -16.24 13.49 -16.18
C PHE A 474 -17.04 13.82 -17.45
N ARG A 475 -16.99 12.91 -18.41
CA ARG A 475 -17.95 12.82 -19.52
C ARG A 475 -18.96 11.75 -19.20
N TYR A 476 -20.23 12.08 -19.34
CA TYR A 476 -21.33 11.15 -19.11
C TYR A 476 -22.02 10.76 -20.40
N ARG A 477 -22.60 9.57 -20.40
CA ARG A 477 -23.54 9.13 -21.42
C ARG A 477 -24.58 8.20 -20.82
N ILE A 478 -25.82 8.32 -21.29
CA ILE A 478 -26.84 7.31 -21.02
C ILE A 478 -26.48 6.06 -21.82
N VAL A 479 -26.46 4.91 -21.16
CA VAL A 479 -26.22 3.60 -21.79
C VAL A 479 -27.55 2.98 -22.21
N LYS A 480 -28.50 2.91 -21.27
CA LYS A 480 -29.85 2.38 -21.47
C LYS A 480 -30.73 2.65 -20.25
N GLU A 481 -32.01 2.40 -20.41
CA GLU A 481 -32.94 2.22 -19.30
C GLU A 481 -32.96 0.76 -18.82
N ASP A 482 -33.23 0.57 -17.54
CA ASP A 482 -33.37 -0.75 -16.93
C ASP A 482 -34.30 -0.68 -15.71
N LYS A 483 -34.62 -1.85 -15.14
CA LYS A 483 -35.26 -1.95 -13.82
C LYS A 483 -34.30 -2.61 -12.84
N LEU A 484 -34.04 -1.94 -11.71
CA LEU A 484 -33.22 -2.49 -10.64
C LEU A 484 -34.02 -2.54 -9.34
N SER A 485 -34.16 -3.74 -8.77
CA SER A 485 -34.95 -3.96 -7.55
C SER A 485 -36.39 -3.41 -7.65
N GLY A 486 -37.01 -3.51 -8.85
CA GLY A 486 -38.36 -3.01 -9.11
C GLY A 486 -38.49 -1.50 -9.35
N ARG A 487 -37.38 -0.75 -9.30
CA ARG A 487 -37.33 0.70 -9.55
C ARG A 487 -36.86 0.97 -10.97
N ASP A 488 -37.50 1.92 -11.65
CA ASP A 488 -37.07 2.37 -12.98
C ASP A 488 -35.74 3.14 -12.85
N ALA A 489 -34.75 2.73 -13.64
CA ALA A 489 -33.39 3.26 -13.53
C ALA A 489 -32.81 3.65 -14.90
N LEU A 490 -32.14 4.80 -14.92
CA LEU A 490 -31.23 5.17 -16.01
C LEU A 490 -29.83 4.66 -15.67
N ILE A 491 -29.23 3.94 -16.61
CA ILE A 491 -27.83 3.53 -16.51
C ILE A 491 -26.98 4.57 -17.22
N ILE A 492 -26.11 5.23 -16.48
CA ILE A 492 -25.12 6.16 -17.03
C ILE A 492 -23.72 5.58 -16.91
N GLU A 493 -22.88 5.90 -17.89
CA GLU A 493 -21.43 5.71 -17.81
C GLU A 493 -20.75 7.06 -17.61
N ALA A 494 -19.70 7.06 -16.81
CA ALA A 494 -18.85 8.21 -16.53
C ALA A 494 -17.40 7.85 -16.83
N GLY A 495 -16.75 8.64 -17.68
CA GLY A 495 -15.31 8.52 -17.94
C GLY A 495 -14.61 9.84 -17.58
N PRO A 496 -13.49 9.82 -16.84
CA PRO A 496 -12.78 11.06 -16.49
C PRO A 496 -12.34 11.77 -17.77
N LYS A 497 -12.42 13.11 -17.78
CA LYS A 497 -11.94 13.94 -18.88
C LYS A 497 -10.43 13.87 -19.02
N LEU A 498 -9.72 13.69 -17.90
CA LEU A 498 -8.27 13.59 -17.80
C LEU A 498 -7.89 12.31 -17.06
N GLY A 499 -7.17 11.41 -17.73
CA GLY A 499 -6.50 10.23 -17.15
C GLY A 499 -7.32 9.43 -16.12
N ASP A 500 -7.17 9.80 -14.85
CA ASP A 500 -7.81 9.21 -13.69
C ASP A 500 -8.26 10.31 -12.71
N ALA A 501 -9.44 10.14 -12.11
CA ALA A 501 -10.01 11.06 -11.12
C ALA A 501 -10.12 10.37 -9.76
N ASP A 502 -9.09 10.49 -8.92
CA ASP A 502 -9.03 9.89 -7.57
C ASP A 502 -9.21 8.37 -7.53
N GLY A 503 -8.54 7.67 -8.46
CA GLY A 503 -8.67 6.23 -8.59
C GLY A 503 -9.94 5.80 -9.34
N VAL A 504 -10.62 6.71 -10.04
CA VAL A 504 -11.70 6.43 -10.98
C VAL A 504 -11.19 6.57 -12.42
N ARG A 505 -11.07 5.43 -13.10
CA ARG A 505 -10.73 5.34 -14.54
C ARG A 505 -11.97 5.18 -15.41
N SER A 506 -13.00 4.54 -14.90
CA SER A 506 -14.35 4.58 -15.48
C SER A 506 -15.37 4.20 -14.42
N ALA A 507 -16.61 4.67 -14.56
CA ALA A 507 -17.68 4.31 -13.66
C ALA A 507 -18.99 4.09 -14.43
N ARG A 508 -19.89 3.32 -13.82
CA ARG A 508 -21.26 3.14 -14.26
C ARG A 508 -22.18 3.26 -13.06
N ALA A 509 -23.27 4.00 -13.19
CA ALA A 509 -24.25 4.17 -12.13
C ALA A 509 -25.65 3.84 -12.62
N TRP A 510 -26.44 3.23 -11.75
CA TRP A 510 -27.87 3.00 -11.92
C TRP A 510 -28.59 4.01 -11.04
N LEU A 511 -29.21 4.99 -11.69
CA LEU A 511 -29.88 6.11 -11.03
C LEU A 511 -31.39 5.94 -11.16
N GLU A 512 -32.10 6.00 -10.03
CA GLU A 512 -33.56 5.96 -10.04
C GLU A 512 -34.12 7.16 -10.81
N LYS A 513 -35.00 6.88 -11.79
CA LYS A 513 -35.64 7.94 -12.59
C LYS A 513 -36.41 8.91 -11.69
N GLY A 514 -36.31 10.19 -11.99
CA GLY A 514 -36.97 11.28 -11.26
C GLY A 514 -36.25 11.72 -9.98
N SER A 515 -35.81 10.79 -9.12
CA SER A 515 -35.18 11.15 -7.84
C SER A 515 -33.64 11.29 -7.92
N GLY A 516 -33.00 10.66 -8.90
CA GLY A 516 -31.54 10.59 -9.01
C GLY A 516 -30.89 9.74 -7.90
N ARG A 517 -31.67 9.00 -7.10
CA ARG A 517 -31.13 8.11 -6.06
C ARG A 517 -30.22 7.06 -6.68
N ILE A 518 -29.06 6.88 -6.07
CA ILE A 518 -28.08 5.90 -6.52
C ILE A 518 -28.51 4.53 -6.03
N LEU A 519 -28.86 3.63 -6.96
CA LEU A 519 -29.30 2.27 -6.66
C LEU A 519 -28.13 1.27 -6.67
N LYS A 520 -27.17 1.51 -7.56
CA LYS A 520 -25.94 0.72 -7.73
C LYS A 520 -24.90 1.57 -8.43
N CYS A 521 -23.62 1.36 -8.11
CA CYS A 521 -22.55 1.82 -8.97
C CYS A 521 -21.44 0.79 -9.12
N GLU A 522 -20.75 0.87 -10.24
CA GLU A 522 -19.55 0.12 -10.58
C GLU A 522 -18.44 1.14 -10.87
N ILE A 523 -17.29 1.00 -10.21
CA ILE A 523 -16.17 1.92 -10.33
C ILE A 523 -14.90 1.11 -10.64
N GLU A 524 -14.37 1.34 -11.84
CA GLU A 524 -13.09 0.77 -12.26
C GLU A 524 -11.94 1.73 -11.92
N GLY A 525 -10.91 1.18 -11.31
CA GLY A 525 -9.73 1.91 -10.86
C GLY A 525 -9.34 1.52 -9.43
N VAL A 526 -8.05 1.63 -9.14
CA VAL A 526 -7.49 1.23 -7.83
C VAL A 526 -7.65 2.38 -6.85
N PRO A 527 -8.12 2.15 -5.61
CA PRO A 527 -8.11 3.17 -4.57
C PRO A 527 -6.71 3.73 -4.33
N LEU A 528 -6.63 4.98 -3.86
CA LEU A 528 -5.35 5.63 -3.58
C LEU A 528 -4.59 4.94 -2.43
N GLU A 529 -5.28 4.21 -1.56
CA GLU A 529 -4.72 3.58 -0.35
C GLU A 529 -5.21 2.13 -0.18
N GLY A 530 -4.49 1.35 0.63
CA GLY A 530 -4.87 -0.01 1.04
C GLY A 530 -4.57 -1.13 0.04
N TYR A 531 -4.14 -0.81 -1.17
CA TYR A 531 -3.84 -1.78 -2.23
C TYR A 531 -2.40 -1.69 -2.73
N ASP A 532 -1.47 -1.39 -1.83
CA ASP A 532 -0.03 -1.28 -2.08
C ASP A 532 0.56 -2.58 -2.66
N ASP A 533 0.08 -3.73 -2.17
CA ASP A 533 0.43 -5.05 -2.69
C ASP A 533 0.10 -5.15 -4.17
N ILE A 534 -1.12 -4.77 -4.56
CA ILE A 534 -1.61 -4.80 -5.94
C ILE A 534 -0.87 -3.79 -6.81
N LEU A 535 -0.66 -2.56 -6.33
CA LEU A 535 0.06 -1.51 -7.07
C LEU A 535 1.53 -1.88 -7.28
N GLY A 536 2.17 -2.44 -6.26
CA GLY A 536 3.53 -2.95 -6.37
C GLY A 536 3.63 -4.13 -7.34
N GLU A 537 2.71 -5.10 -7.28
CA GLU A 537 2.62 -6.17 -8.29
C GLU A 537 2.39 -5.61 -9.70
N ALA A 538 1.59 -4.56 -9.84
CA ALA A 538 1.31 -3.92 -11.11
C ALA A 538 2.53 -3.22 -11.72
N VAL A 539 3.30 -2.50 -10.89
CA VAL A 539 4.61 -1.93 -11.28
C VAL A 539 5.55 -3.06 -11.71
N LEU A 540 5.61 -4.11 -10.91
CA LEU A 540 6.53 -5.23 -11.08
C LEU A 540 6.32 -6.00 -12.38
N LEU A 541 5.07 -6.31 -12.66
CA LEU A 541 4.67 -7.11 -13.82
C LEU A 541 4.44 -6.24 -15.06
N ASN A 542 4.54 -4.91 -14.91
CA ASN A 542 4.09 -3.95 -15.91
C ASN A 542 2.68 -4.26 -16.43
N ILE A 543 1.73 -4.33 -15.51
CA ILE A 543 0.33 -4.58 -15.85
C ILE A 543 -0.53 -3.44 -15.36
N ARG A 544 -1.67 -3.28 -16.04
CA ARG A 544 -2.79 -2.49 -15.51
C ARG A 544 -3.79 -3.45 -14.91
N PRO A 545 -3.92 -3.52 -13.57
CA PRO A 545 -4.94 -4.35 -12.97
C PRO A 545 -6.31 -3.80 -13.37
N TYR A 546 -7.21 -4.72 -13.70
CA TYR A 546 -8.62 -4.41 -13.78
C TYR A 546 -9.20 -4.51 -12.39
N PHE A 547 -9.41 -3.35 -11.76
CA PHE A 547 -9.88 -3.24 -10.39
C PHE A 547 -11.31 -2.74 -10.42
N MET A 548 -12.28 -3.64 -10.27
CA MET A 548 -13.69 -3.31 -10.30
C MET A 548 -14.28 -3.32 -8.89
N ARG A 549 -14.85 -2.20 -8.47
CA ARG A 549 -15.63 -2.05 -7.24
C ARG A 549 -17.10 -1.97 -7.61
N THR A 550 -17.96 -2.70 -6.92
CA THR A 550 -19.40 -2.70 -7.14
C THR A 550 -20.09 -2.46 -5.81
N TYR A 551 -20.94 -1.44 -5.76
CA TYR A 551 -21.69 -1.05 -4.58
C TYR A 551 -23.18 -1.14 -4.90
N GLU A 552 -23.93 -1.87 -4.08
CA GLU A 552 -25.39 -1.99 -4.20
C GLU A 552 -26.03 -1.25 -3.01
N TYR A 553 -26.97 -0.37 -3.30
CA TYR A 553 -27.63 0.50 -2.33
C TYR A 553 -29.10 0.11 -2.21
N ARG A 554 -29.43 -0.66 -1.18
CA ARG A 554 -30.81 -1.14 -0.96
C ARG A 554 -31.39 -0.76 0.39
N MET A 555 -30.56 -0.42 1.37
CA MET A 555 -31.04 -0.13 2.72
C MET A 555 -31.55 1.31 2.80
N GLU A 556 -32.86 1.49 2.91
CA GLU A 556 -33.48 2.81 2.97
C GLU A 556 -33.46 3.38 4.39
N ASN A 557 -32.93 4.60 4.55
CA ASN A 557 -32.93 5.34 5.80
C ASN A 557 -33.12 6.84 5.53
N ASN A 558 -34.18 7.45 6.06
CA ASN A 558 -34.49 8.88 5.87
C ASN A 558 -34.48 9.35 4.40
N GLY A 559 -34.96 8.48 3.49
CA GLY A 559 -34.97 8.72 2.05
C GLY A 559 -33.59 8.69 1.38
N MET A 560 -32.58 8.13 2.05
CA MET A 560 -31.27 7.78 1.47
C MET A 560 -31.17 6.28 1.33
N LEU A 561 -30.40 5.81 0.34
CA LEU A 561 -30.08 4.40 0.16
C LEU A 561 -28.62 4.16 0.60
N LEU A 562 -28.46 3.32 1.60
CA LEU A 562 -27.18 2.90 2.14
C LEU A 562 -26.74 1.57 1.51
N PRO A 563 -25.42 1.33 1.41
CA PRO A 563 -24.89 0.13 0.81
C PRO A 563 -25.21 -1.10 1.67
N ASP A 564 -25.86 -2.11 1.09
CA ASP A 564 -26.08 -3.42 1.73
C ASP A 564 -25.06 -4.47 1.26
N ARG A 565 -24.39 -4.19 0.13
CA ARG A 565 -23.35 -5.06 -0.43
C ARG A 565 -22.27 -4.26 -1.13
N THR A 566 -21.02 -4.66 -0.90
CA THR A 566 -19.85 -4.23 -1.66
C THR A 566 -19.14 -5.45 -2.23
N ALA A 567 -18.76 -5.41 -3.51
CA ALA A 567 -17.96 -6.44 -4.14
C ALA A 567 -16.75 -5.82 -4.83
N VAL A 568 -15.59 -6.44 -4.69
CA VAL A 568 -14.35 -6.05 -5.36
C VAL A 568 -13.85 -7.22 -6.17
N ARG A 569 -13.51 -6.97 -7.43
CA ARG A 569 -12.88 -7.94 -8.33
C ARG A 569 -11.60 -7.33 -8.89
N ILE A 570 -10.48 -7.94 -8.54
CA ILE A 570 -9.15 -7.56 -9.01
C ILE A 570 -8.69 -8.64 -9.99
N GLU A 571 -8.41 -8.24 -11.22
CA GLU A 571 -7.95 -9.15 -12.27
C GLU A 571 -6.71 -8.63 -12.96
N TYR A 572 -5.80 -9.55 -13.26
CA TYR A 572 -4.59 -9.25 -14.00
C TYR A 572 -4.77 -9.65 -15.46
N PRO A 573 -4.19 -8.89 -16.41
CA PRO A 573 -4.08 -9.35 -17.78
C PRO A 573 -3.41 -10.72 -17.83
N SER A 574 -3.99 -11.64 -18.59
CA SER A 574 -3.37 -12.95 -18.84
C SER A 574 -2.30 -12.82 -19.94
N LEU A 575 -1.39 -13.81 -20.02
CA LEU A 575 -0.49 -13.93 -21.16
C LEU A 575 -1.22 -14.25 -22.47
N MET A 576 -2.46 -14.74 -22.37
CA MET A 576 -3.37 -14.84 -23.52
C MET A 576 -4.03 -13.49 -23.80
N ARG A 577 -3.96 -13.03 -25.06
CA ARG A 577 -4.62 -11.80 -25.51
C ARG A 577 -6.10 -11.76 -25.11
N ASN A 578 -6.54 -10.60 -24.63
CA ASN A 578 -7.92 -10.31 -24.23
C ASN A 578 -8.50 -11.21 -23.12
N ARG A 579 -7.65 -11.92 -22.37
CA ARG A 579 -8.07 -12.65 -21.16
C ARG A 579 -7.56 -11.98 -19.89
N ARG A 580 -8.27 -12.24 -18.80
CA ARG A 580 -7.91 -11.79 -17.45
C ARG A 580 -7.98 -12.95 -16.48
N GLU A 581 -7.11 -12.90 -15.48
CA GLU A 581 -7.02 -13.87 -14.40
C GLU A 581 -7.42 -13.21 -13.09
N THR A 582 -8.31 -13.84 -12.32
CA THR A 582 -8.76 -13.28 -11.03
C THR A 582 -7.64 -13.34 -10.00
N LYS A 583 -7.06 -12.19 -9.65
CA LYS A 583 -6.09 -12.03 -8.57
C LYS A 583 -6.77 -12.07 -7.20
N SER A 584 -7.83 -11.27 -7.02
CA SER A 584 -8.54 -11.19 -5.73
C SER A 584 -10.03 -10.95 -5.94
N LYS A 585 -10.83 -11.48 -5.01
CA LYS A 585 -12.27 -11.22 -4.88
C LYS A 585 -12.58 -10.91 -3.44
N ILE A 586 -13.27 -9.80 -3.20
CA ILE A 586 -13.77 -9.40 -1.88
C ILE A 586 -15.28 -9.24 -2.00
N ASP A 587 -16.03 -9.92 -1.13
CA ASP A 587 -17.47 -9.74 -0.98
C ASP A 587 -17.74 -9.28 0.46
N ILE A 588 -18.37 -8.11 0.61
CA ILE A 588 -18.78 -7.53 1.89
C ILE A 588 -20.30 -7.39 1.89
N ALA A 589 -20.94 -7.88 2.94
CA ALA A 589 -22.38 -7.76 3.14
C ALA A 589 -22.68 -7.09 4.48
N TYR A 590 -23.65 -6.18 4.48
CA TYR A 590 -24.09 -5.43 5.65
C TYR A 590 -25.53 -5.80 6.01
N LYS A 591 -25.78 -6.10 7.29
CA LYS A 591 -27.10 -6.53 7.78
C LYS A 591 -27.42 -5.94 9.15
N ASP A 592 -28.69 -5.99 9.52
CA ASP A 592 -29.15 -5.65 10.88
C ASP A 592 -28.74 -4.24 11.33
N PHE A 593 -28.99 -3.27 10.44
CA PHE A 593 -28.71 -1.86 10.66
C PHE A 593 -29.49 -1.32 11.86
N ARG A 594 -28.78 -0.65 12.76
CA ARG A 594 -29.32 0.07 13.92
C ARG A 594 -28.83 1.51 13.88
N PHE A 595 -29.76 2.44 13.71
CA PHE A 595 -29.48 3.87 13.66
C PHE A 595 -29.63 4.50 15.05
N PHE A 596 -28.82 5.49 15.35
CA PHE A 596 -28.90 6.24 16.60
C PHE A 596 -28.57 7.72 16.39
N THR A 597 -28.91 8.53 17.37
CA THR A 597 -28.56 9.95 17.44
C THR A 597 -27.51 10.13 18.53
N VAL A 598 -26.40 10.80 18.19
CA VAL A 598 -25.36 11.13 19.17
C VAL A 598 -25.66 12.51 19.75
N GLU A 599 -26.16 12.56 20.99
CA GLU A 599 -26.29 13.81 21.74
C GLU A 599 -24.91 14.16 22.34
N THR A 600 -24.33 15.28 21.93
CA THR A 600 -23.07 15.76 22.53
C THR A 600 -23.38 16.87 23.52
N GLY A 601 -23.45 16.52 24.81
CA GLY A 601 -23.51 17.49 25.91
C GLY A 601 -22.23 18.33 25.93
N HIS A 602 -22.36 19.62 25.62
CA HIS A 602 -21.30 20.60 25.83
C HIS A 602 -21.49 21.20 27.23
N ASP A 603 -20.86 20.60 28.25
CA ASP A 603 -20.66 21.30 29.52
C ASP A 603 -19.41 22.17 29.39
N ILE A 604 -19.59 23.38 28.86
CA ILE A 604 -18.62 24.46 29.05
C ILE A 604 -18.87 24.99 30.46
N LYS A 605 -18.06 24.55 31.42
CA LYS A 605 -17.92 25.28 32.69
C LYS A 605 -17.17 26.57 32.40
N GLU A 606 -17.90 27.66 32.20
CA GLU A 606 -17.36 29.00 32.41
C GLU A 606 -17.08 29.15 33.91
N GLU A 607 -15.80 29.10 34.30
CA GLU A 607 -15.37 29.62 35.60
C GLU A 607 -15.45 31.14 35.57
N ARG A 608 -16.15 31.67 36.57
CA ARG A 608 -16.45 33.09 36.76
C ARG A 608 -15.65 33.65 37.93
#